data_AF-A0A963SQ63-F1
#
_entry.id   AF-A0A963SQ63-F1
#
_cell.length_a   1.000
_cell.length_b   1.000
_cell.length_c   1.000
_cell.angle_alpha   90.00
_cell.angle_beta   90.00
_cell.angle_gamma   90.00
#
_symmetry.space_group_name_H-M   'P 1'
#
loop_
_entity.id
_entity.type
_entity.pdbx_description
1 polymer ?
#
loop_
_entity_poly.entity_id
_entity_poly.type
_entity_poly.pdbx_seq_one_letter_code
_entity_poly.pdbx_strand_id
1 'polypeptide(L)'
;MDWPERKKTKSRKEAIAKIDRTKAPRTGFAKFFYGLFVVIVWGIILLIPLVVYYAYDLPDIANIDKTNSQSTIMVMDRNGEVVSTYGDVFGEWLDYEEIPPALIEAVIATEDRRFFDHKGIDVRGLGRAVMNNLMAGSMVEGGSTISQQLAKNLYLNSNRTFKRKVQELLLSFMLEMKLDKQDIMTIYLNRVYFGSGAYGIDAAARTIFDHSARTLTLTEAAMLAGMLKGPALYSPLRDVQRSYSRTSVVLDNMVEVGFIESATAKIARKESVNIKNTEAGGDVRYFSDWIVEQIPDLIGNVNEPIVVYTTLVPEMQQMAANAVRQVLNRQERFKDAQAALISLDYDGAVRALIGGKDYNESQFNRAVHAQRQPGSAFKLFVYLAALEAGYGPLTVMRDSPIILDGWAPKNYSETYLGDVTLEDAFAKSINTVAVKLSERIDRRSVVDMAKRLGITSPITAEPSLALGTSELNLLELTAAYSVVARGGIETKPYGIIEIQNSAGQILYRHMPGPEVRLLDQEVAFTMNSMLQNTVATGTARAALMDFPVAGKTGTTQNYKDALFVGYGKDMINGVWVGKDDSTAMKGVTGGGAPANIWKNFMYRVSTGRNDVTLETPNVTPRSKPVQ
;
A
#
# COMPACT_ATOMS: atom_id res chain seq x y z
N MET A 1 111.72 -27.60 62.82
CA MET A 1 111.34 -28.65 61.85
C MET A 1 109.93 -29.05 62.27
N ASP A 2 108.94 -28.26 61.87
CA ASP A 2 107.62 -28.28 62.49
C ASP A 2 106.55 -28.80 61.53
N TRP A 3 105.95 -29.91 61.93
CA TRP A 3 104.67 -30.38 61.44
C TRP A 3 103.55 -29.53 62.05
N PRO A 4 102.52 -29.18 61.27
CA PRO A 4 101.18 -29.28 61.84
C PRO A 4 100.13 -29.89 60.88
N GLU A 5 99.33 -30.76 61.50
CA GLU A 5 97.89 -30.98 61.34
C GLU A 5 97.24 -31.08 59.95
N ARG A 6 96.89 -32.31 59.58
CA ARG A 6 95.81 -32.62 58.61
C ARG A 6 94.44 -32.31 59.23
N LYS A 7 93.76 -31.25 58.78
CA LYS A 7 92.33 -31.03 59.03
C LYS A 7 91.45 -31.73 57.98
N LYS A 8 90.47 -32.47 58.51
CA LYS A 8 89.49 -33.31 57.82
C LYS A 8 88.63 -32.52 56.82
N THR A 9 88.50 -33.07 55.61
CA THR A 9 87.51 -32.69 54.59
C THR A 9 86.09 -32.95 55.07
N LYS A 10 85.28 -31.90 55.22
CA LYS A 10 83.82 -31.98 55.36
C LYS A 10 83.17 -32.06 53.97
N SER A 11 82.47 -33.17 53.76
CA SER A 11 81.21 -33.38 53.03
C SER A 11 80.83 -32.44 51.87
N ARG A 12 80.68 -33.05 50.68
CA ARG A 12 80.19 -32.50 49.41
C ARG A 12 78.69 -32.09 49.41
N LYS A 13 78.12 -31.73 50.56
CA LYS A 13 76.67 -31.50 50.75
C LYS A 13 76.27 -30.12 51.27
N GLU A 14 77.20 -29.17 51.43
CA GLU A 14 76.90 -27.84 52.02
C GLU A 14 77.50 -26.64 51.23
N ALA A 15 77.78 -26.79 49.92
CA ALA A 15 78.35 -25.70 49.11
C ALA A 15 77.57 -25.34 47.83
N ILE A 16 76.31 -25.75 47.67
CA ILE A 16 75.41 -25.21 46.62
C ILE A 16 73.99 -25.08 47.18
N ALA A 17 73.81 -24.09 48.06
CA ALA A 17 72.51 -23.49 48.33
C ALA A 17 72.66 -21.99 48.10
N LYS A 18 72.68 -21.59 46.81
CA LYS A 18 72.38 -20.26 46.26
C LYS A 18 72.70 -20.23 44.77
N ILE A 19 71.81 -20.79 43.95
CA ILE A 19 71.50 -20.15 42.67
C ILE A 19 70.03 -19.79 42.75
N ASP A 20 69.87 -18.53 43.07
CA ASP A 20 68.64 -17.80 43.17
C ASP A 20 67.84 -17.91 41.87
N ARG A 21 66.52 -18.06 42.01
CA ARG A 21 65.57 -18.00 40.91
C ARG A 21 65.51 -16.54 40.45
N THR A 22 66.40 -16.13 39.57
CA THR A 22 66.19 -14.91 38.78
C THR A 22 65.19 -15.19 37.65
N LYS A 23 63.96 -15.60 38.02
CA LYS A 23 62.81 -15.19 37.20
C LYS A 23 62.76 -13.68 37.35
N ALA A 24 63.25 -12.97 36.34
CA ALA A 24 63.09 -11.53 36.24
C ALA A 24 61.64 -11.19 36.64
N PRO A 25 61.42 -10.19 37.52
CA PRO A 25 60.09 -9.80 37.88
C PRO A 25 59.40 -9.34 36.60
N ARG A 26 58.53 -10.18 36.04
CA ARG A 26 57.58 -9.76 35.02
C ARG A 26 56.72 -8.70 35.71
N THR A 27 57.09 -7.44 35.49
CA THR A 27 56.34 -6.25 35.88
C THR A 27 54.87 -6.49 35.54
N GLY A 28 53.94 -5.94 36.33
CA GLY A 28 52.49 -6.11 36.09
C GLY A 28 52.10 -5.89 34.63
N PHE A 29 52.84 -5.00 33.95
CA PHE A 29 52.80 -4.74 32.52
C PHE A 29 53.09 -5.98 31.64
N ALA A 30 54.19 -6.70 31.85
CA ALA A 30 54.53 -7.89 31.05
C ALA A 30 53.54 -9.05 31.27
N LYS A 31 52.96 -9.18 32.47
CA LYS A 31 51.88 -10.15 32.75
C LYS A 31 50.58 -9.76 32.06
N PHE A 32 50.26 -8.46 32.00
CA PHE A 32 49.10 -7.93 31.29
C PHE A 32 49.18 -8.20 29.79
N PHE A 33 50.31 -7.87 29.13
CA PHE A 33 50.48 -8.13 27.70
C PHE A 33 50.54 -9.62 27.36
N TYR A 34 51.16 -10.45 28.22
CA TYR A 34 51.12 -11.90 28.05
C TYR A 34 49.70 -12.45 28.20
N GLY A 35 48.93 -11.97 29.18
CA GLY A 35 47.53 -12.32 29.35
C GLY A 35 46.68 -11.92 28.15
N LEU A 36 46.85 -10.69 27.65
CA LEU A 36 46.17 -10.19 26.46
C LEU A 36 46.52 -11.02 25.21
N PHE A 37 47.80 -11.35 25.02
CA PHE A 37 48.24 -12.20 23.92
C PHE A 37 47.62 -13.61 23.99
N VAL A 38 47.59 -14.23 25.17
CA VAL A 38 46.96 -15.53 25.39
C VAL A 38 45.46 -15.46 25.09
N VAL A 39 44.77 -14.40 25.53
CA VAL A 39 43.34 -14.18 25.23
C VAL A 39 43.11 -14.01 23.72
N ILE A 40 43.96 -13.27 23.02
CA ILE A 40 43.87 -13.09 21.57
C ILE A 40 44.08 -14.43 20.85
N VAL A 41 45.09 -15.21 21.24
CA VAL A 41 45.38 -16.52 20.63
C VAL A 41 44.22 -17.50 20.86
N TRP A 42 43.71 -17.61 22.07
CA TRP A 42 42.53 -18.44 22.35
C TRP A 42 41.28 -17.91 21.63
N GLY A 43 41.13 -16.59 21.52
CA GLY A 43 40.09 -15.96 20.73
C GLY A 43 40.14 -16.38 19.26
N ILE A 44 41.33 -16.36 18.64
CA ILE A 44 41.55 -16.80 17.26
C ILE A 44 41.28 -18.30 17.10
N ILE A 45 41.78 -19.13 18.02
CA ILE A 45 41.57 -20.59 18.00
C ILE A 45 40.07 -20.92 18.09
N LEU A 46 39.30 -20.21 18.93
CA LEU A 46 37.85 -20.39 19.02
C LEU A 46 37.09 -19.79 17.83
N LEU A 47 37.66 -18.78 17.15
CA LEU A 47 37.08 -18.17 15.96
C LEU A 47 37.13 -19.11 14.74
N ILE A 48 38.17 -19.93 14.62
CA ILE A 48 38.39 -20.79 13.44
C ILE A 48 37.25 -21.82 13.26
N PRO A 49 36.85 -22.64 14.25
CA PRO A 49 35.71 -23.55 14.13
C PRO A 49 34.40 -22.82 13.82
N LEU A 50 34.22 -21.62 14.38
CA LEU A 50 33.03 -20.80 14.16
C LEU A 50 32.95 -20.31 12.71
N VAL A 51 34.07 -19.85 12.16
CA VAL A 51 34.19 -19.44 10.76
C VAL A 51 33.98 -20.63 9.83
N VAL A 52 34.60 -21.78 10.10
CA VAL A 52 34.42 -23.00 9.30
C VAL A 52 32.97 -23.49 9.33
N TYR A 53 32.33 -23.48 10.51
CA TYR A 53 30.93 -23.87 10.66
C TYR A 53 29.99 -22.99 9.84
N TYR A 54 30.21 -21.67 9.82
CA TYR A 54 29.40 -20.76 9.01
C TYR A 54 29.81 -20.71 7.53
N ALA A 55 31.05 -21.07 7.19
CA ALA A 55 31.52 -21.18 5.82
C ALA A 55 30.93 -22.40 5.09
N TYR A 56 30.65 -23.49 5.79
CA TYR A 56 29.98 -24.68 5.23
C TYR A 56 28.57 -24.41 4.72
N ASP A 57 27.92 -23.36 5.22
CA ASP A 57 26.55 -22.95 4.89
C ASP A 57 26.54 -21.66 4.05
N LEU A 58 27.62 -21.39 3.30
CA LEU A 58 27.68 -20.27 2.36
C LEU A 58 27.00 -20.63 1.04
N PRO A 59 26.17 -19.75 0.48
CA PRO A 59 25.59 -19.95 -0.84
C PRO A 59 26.68 -19.99 -1.91
N ASP A 60 26.46 -20.79 -2.96
CA ASP A 60 27.39 -20.86 -4.08
C ASP A 60 27.45 -19.51 -4.81
N ILE A 61 28.66 -18.97 -4.92
CA ILE A 61 28.96 -17.70 -5.60
C ILE A 61 29.59 -17.92 -6.99
N ALA A 62 29.54 -19.15 -7.52
CA ALA A 62 30.08 -19.49 -8.84
C ALA A 62 29.29 -18.80 -9.96
N ASN A 63 27.98 -18.62 -9.78
CA ASN A 63 27.13 -17.82 -10.64
C ASN A 63 26.62 -16.63 -9.83
N ILE A 64 27.22 -15.45 -10.02
CA ILE A 64 26.59 -14.18 -9.61
C ILE A 64 25.38 -14.04 -10.54
N ASP A 65 24.28 -14.68 -10.15
CA ASP A 65 23.08 -14.78 -10.98
C ASP A 65 22.53 -13.36 -11.14
N LYS A 66 22.65 -12.83 -12.35
CA LYS A 66 22.15 -11.50 -12.71
C LYS A 66 20.61 -11.45 -12.75
N THR A 67 19.91 -12.52 -12.38
CA THR A 67 18.54 -12.78 -12.84
C THR A 67 17.53 -13.06 -11.72
N ASN A 68 17.94 -13.21 -10.46
CA ASN A 68 16.98 -13.54 -9.40
C ASN A 68 16.51 -12.28 -8.66
N SER A 69 15.54 -11.59 -9.25
CA SER A 69 14.76 -10.52 -8.63
C SER A 69 13.29 -10.93 -8.52
N GLN A 70 12.57 -10.40 -7.54
CA GLN A 70 11.12 -10.59 -7.50
C GLN A 70 10.53 -10.03 -8.79
N SER A 71 9.61 -10.77 -9.40
CA SER A 71 9.07 -10.42 -10.72
C SER A 71 8.23 -9.15 -10.67
N THR A 72 8.55 -8.21 -11.55
CA THR A 72 7.88 -6.91 -11.64
C THR A 72 6.47 -7.06 -12.21
N ILE A 73 5.47 -6.47 -11.57
CA ILE A 73 4.11 -6.35 -12.10
C ILE A 73 3.88 -4.88 -12.42
N MET A 74 3.73 -4.56 -13.71
CA MET A 74 3.35 -3.23 -14.17
C MET A 74 1.85 -3.17 -14.40
N VAL A 75 1.14 -2.34 -13.64
CA VAL A 75 -0.29 -2.10 -13.81
C VAL A 75 -0.47 -0.87 -14.69
N MET A 76 -1.15 -1.06 -15.81
CA MET A 76 -1.48 -0.03 -16.80
C MET A 76 -2.94 0.40 -16.66
N ASP A 77 -3.23 1.66 -16.97
CA ASP A 77 -4.61 2.13 -17.12
C ASP A 77 -5.26 1.63 -18.42
N ARG A 78 -6.48 2.10 -18.70
CA ARG A 78 -7.21 1.81 -19.93
C ARG A 78 -6.51 2.29 -21.21
N ASN A 79 -5.69 3.33 -21.12
CA ASN A 79 -4.98 3.93 -22.24
C ASN A 79 -3.60 3.30 -22.48
N GLY A 80 -3.14 2.44 -21.56
CA GLY A 80 -1.84 1.78 -21.61
C GLY A 80 -0.73 2.55 -20.92
N GLU A 81 -1.05 3.57 -20.11
CA GLU A 81 -0.07 4.30 -19.31
C GLU A 81 0.20 3.59 -17.98
N VAL A 82 1.46 3.62 -17.52
CA VAL A 82 1.85 3.00 -16.25
C VAL A 82 1.21 3.75 -15.10
N VAL A 83 0.35 3.06 -14.37
CA VAL A 83 -0.33 3.57 -13.19
C VAL A 83 0.48 3.29 -11.92
N SER A 84 0.95 2.05 -11.82
CA SER A 84 1.68 1.59 -10.65
C SER A 84 2.53 0.39 -11.01
N THR A 85 3.63 0.24 -10.28
CA THR A 85 4.51 -0.92 -10.41
C THR A 85 4.63 -1.58 -9.05
N TYR A 86 4.60 -2.91 -9.05
CA TYR A 86 4.80 -3.78 -7.90
C TYR A 86 5.98 -4.70 -8.16
N GLY A 87 6.61 -5.17 -7.08
CA GLY A 87 7.91 -5.83 -7.18
C GLY A 87 9.03 -4.82 -7.46
N ASP A 88 10.17 -5.34 -7.88
CA ASP A 88 11.38 -4.55 -8.08
C ASP A 88 11.28 -3.78 -9.42
N VAL A 89 11.46 -2.46 -9.42
CA VAL A 89 11.62 -1.62 -10.62
C VAL A 89 13.10 -1.52 -10.93
N PHE A 90 13.55 -2.12 -12.02
CA PHE A 90 14.93 -2.00 -12.50
C PHE A 90 15.03 -0.93 -13.59
N GLY A 91 16.09 -0.12 -13.53
CA GLY A 91 16.45 0.81 -14.59
C GLY A 91 17.40 0.16 -15.58
N GLU A 92 17.97 0.96 -16.48
CA GLU A 92 19.10 0.47 -17.29
C GLU A 92 20.27 0.10 -16.38
N TRP A 93 20.96 -1.00 -16.73
CA TRP A 93 22.24 -1.31 -16.12
C TRP A 93 23.28 -0.30 -16.62
N LEU A 94 23.88 0.46 -15.69
CA LEU A 94 24.93 1.42 -16.00
C LEU A 94 26.29 0.81 -15.73
N ASP A 95 27.18 0.82 -16.71
CA ASP A 95 28.59 0.47 -16.49
C ASP A 95 29.30 1.57 -15.70
N TYR A 96 30.46 1.27 -15.10
CA TYR A 96 31.12 2.17 -14.14
C TYR A 96 31.37 3.57 -14.73
N GLU A 97 31.75 3.63 -16.00
CA GLU A 97 32.06 4.86 -16.74
C GLU A 97 30.82 5.69 -17.07
N GLU A 98 29.63 5.09 -17.07
CA GLU A 98 28.36 5.78 -17.33
C GLU A 98 27.77 6.40 -16.05
N ILE A 99 28.22 5.97 -14.88
CA ILE A 99 27.76 6.49 -13.60
C ILE A 99 28.44 7.84 -13.33
N PRO A 100 27.68 8.92 -13.03
CA PRO A 100 28.27 10.21 -12.75
C PRO A 100 29.29 10.15 -11.60
N PRO A 101 30.50 10.73 -11.77
CA PRO A 101 31.53 10.73 -10.72
C PRO A 101 31.02 11.27 -9.39
N ALA A 102 30.19 12.32 -9.43
CA ALA A 102 29.59 12.92 -8.25
C ALA A 102 28.79 11.91 -7.39
N LEU A 103 28.13 10.93 -8.00
CA LEU A 103 27.38 9.91 -7.28
C LEU A 103 28.31 8.89 -6.63
N ILE A 104 29.32 8.43 -7.35
CA ILE A 104 30.34 7.51 -6.83
C ILE A 104 31.03 8.15 -5.62
N GLU A 105 31.47 9.39 -5.76
CA GLU A 105 32.12 10.17 -4.70
C GLU A 105 31.20 10.40 -3.50
N ALA A 106 29.92 10.73 -3.73
CA ALA A 106 28.94 10.93 -2.66
C ALA A 106 28.71 9.65 -1.83
N VAL A 107 28.62 8.50 -2.51
CA VAL A 107 28.47 7.19 -1.87
C VAL A 107 29.74 6.82 -1.11
N ILE A 108 30.93 7.00 -1.69
CA ILE A 108 32.20 6.73 -1.00
C ILE A 108 32.35 7.63 0.23
N ALA A 109 32.10 8.94 0.11
CA ALA A 109 32.24 9.88 1.22
C ALA A 109 31.33 9.54 2.42
N THR A 110 30.17 8.94 2.15
CA THR A 110 29.12 8.70 3.15
C THR A 110 29.09 7.27 3.68
N GLU A 111 29.23 6.27 2.81
CA GLU A 111 29.10 4.85 3.18
C GLU A 111 30.45 4.19 3.47
N ASP A 112 31.51 4.51 2.73
CA ASP A 112 32.81 3.84 2.85
C ASP A 112 33.98 4.69 2.31
N ARG A 113 34.46 5.63 3.15
CA ARG A 113 35.46 6.66 2.76
C ARG A 113 36.78 6.11 2.22
N ARG A 114 37.09 4.85 2.48
CA ARG A 114 38.33 4.18 2.06
C ARG A 114 38.06 2.95 1.23
N PHE A 115 36.92 2.93 0.53
CA PHE A 115 36.47 1.81 -0.28
C PHE A 115 37.56 1.23 -1.17
N PHE A 116 38.39 2.06 -1.81
CA PHE A 116 39.47 1.62 -2.69
C PHE A 116 40.74 1.15 -1.96
N ASP A 117 40.93 1.48 -0.68
CA ASP A 117 42.16 1.18 0.07
C ASP A 117 42.12 -0.15 0.82
N HIS A 118 40.92 -0.64 1.17
CA HIS A 118 40.75 -1.84 2.00
C HIS A 118 40.28 -3.04 1.20
N LYS A 119 40.41 -4.24 1.79
CA LYS A 119 39.88 -5.47 1.24
C LYS A 119 38.81 -6.09 2.13
N GLY A 120 37.56 -6.10 1.68
CA GLY A 120 36.40 -6.68 2.36
C GLY A 120 35.91 -5.89 3.58
N ILE A 121 36.83 -5.49 4.48
CA ILE A 121 36.56 -4.68 5.67
C ILE A 121 37.51 -3.52 5.85
N ASP A 122 36.98 -2.40 6.32
CA ASP A 122 37.78 -1.30 6.82
C ASP A 122 38.11 -1.45 8.31
N VAL A 123 39.27 -2.04 8.62
CA VAL A 123 39.73 -2.23 10.00
C VAL A 123 39.93 -0.90 10.75
N ARG A 124 40.52 0.13 10.10
CA ARG A 124 40.71 1.42 10.80
C ARG A 124 39.40 2.23 10.88
N GLY A 125 38.47 2.03 9.95
CA GLY A 125 37.15 2.65 9.96
C GLY A 125 36.29 2.07 11.06
N LEU A 126 36.27 0.73 11.17
CA LEU A 126 35.63 0.02 12.26
C LEU A 126 36.18 0.43 13.63
N GLY A 127 37.51 0.51 13.77
CA GLY A 127 38.15 0.97 15.00
C GLY A 127 37.75 2.39 15.40
N ARG A 128 37.67 3.31 14.42
CA ARG A 128 37.21 4.69 14.62
C ARG A 128 35.74 4.74 15.03
N ALA A 129 34.87 4.01 14.33
CA ALA A 129 33.44 3.94 14.62
C ALA A 129 33.17 3.39 16.03
N VAL A 130 33.91 2.37 16.46
CA VAL A 130 33.82 1.84 17.84
C VAL A 130 34.22 2.91 18.85
N MET A 131 35.33 3.62 18.64
CA MET A 131 35.77 4.70 19.55
C MET A 131 34.72 5.82 19.63
N ASN A 132 34.21 6.28 18.49
CA ASN A 132 33.22 7.34 18.41
C ASN A 132 31.89 6.94 19.08
N ASN A 133 31.41 5.71 18.86
CA ASN A 133 30.19 5.20 19.48
C ASN A 133 30.32 5.04 21.01
N LEU A 134 31.51 4.67 21.50
CA LEU A 134 31.79 4.60 22.95
C LEU A 134 31.82 5.98 23.58
N MET A 135 32.40 6.98 22.91
CA MET A 135 32.41 8.37 23.39
C MET A 135 31.03 9.02 23.37
N ALA A 136 30.19 8.70 22.37
CA ALA A 136 28.86 9.26 22.21
C ALA A 136 27.77 8.56 23.04
N GLY A 137 28.09 7.44 23.70
CA GLY A 137 27.14 6.65 24.50
C GLY A 137 25.98 6.03 23.70
N SER A 138 26.03 6.12 22.37
CA SER A 138 25.00 5.65 21.44
C SER A 138 25.63 5.32 20.08
N MET A 139 24.91 4.56 19.23
CA MET A 139 25.42 4.18 17.91
C MET A 139 25.21 5.33 16.92
N VAL A 140 26.28 6.04 16.60
CA VAL A 140 26.30 7.25 15.74
C VAL A 140 26.85 6.94 14.35
N GLU A 141 27.92 6.13 14.26
CA GLU A 141 28.55 5.71 13.01
C GLU A 141 28.34 4.22 12.70
N GLY A 142 28.04 3.93 11.43
CA GLY A 142 27.99 2.57 10.90
C GLY A 142 29.37 2.11 10.43
N GLY A 143 29.77 0.89 10.78
CA GLY A 143 31.09 0.34 10.44
C GLY A 143 31.10 -0.71 9.32
N SER A 144 30.07 -0.76 8.46
CA SER A 144 29.99 -1.76 7.36
C SER A 144 30.48 -1.17 6.04
N THR A 145 31.22 -1.95 5.25
CA THR A 145 31.76 -1.53 3.94
C THR A 145 30.77 -1.73 2.81
N ILE A 146 30.97 -1.08 1.66
CA ILE A 146 30.12 -1.27 0.47
C ILE A 146 30.09 -2.75 0.05
N SER A 147 31.23 -3.44 0.08
CA SER A 147 31.32 -4.87 -0.25
C SER A 147 30.51 -5.75 0.71
N GLN A 148 30.47 -5.42 2.01
CA GLN A 148 29.60 -6.09 2.97
C GLN A 148 28.12 -5.80 2.71
N GLN A 149 27.79 -4.57 2.34
CA GLN A 149 26.42 -4.20 1.98
C GLN A 149 25.97 -4.93 0.71
N LEU A 150 26.85 -5.06 -0.29
CA LEU A 150 26.60 -5.83 -1.50
C LEU A 150 26.40 -7.32 -1.19
N ALA A 151 27.29 -7.92 -0.41
CA ALA A 151 27.16 -9.32 0.01
C ALA A 151 25.82 -9.58 0.75
N LYS A 152 25.46 -8.67 1.64
CA LYS A 152 24.17 -8.70 2.36
C LYS A 152 23.00 -8.65 1.37
N ASN A 153 23.05 -7.78 0.38
CA ASN A 153 21.94 -7.57 -0.56
C ASN A 153 21.80 -8.71 -1.59
N LEU A 154 22.90 -9.35 -2.01
CA LEU A 154 22.86 -10.40 -3.03
C LEU A 154 22.53 -11.80 -2.49
N TYR A 155 23.00 -12.14 -1.28
CA TYR A 155 23.07 -13.54 -0.86
C TYR A 155 22.43 -13.83 0.50
N LEU A 156 22.07 -12.80 1.28
CA LEU A 156 21.73 -12.99 2.69
C LEU A 156 20.36 -12.40 3.04
N ASN A 157 19.61 -13.14 3.85
CA ASN A 157 18.28 -12.73 4.29
C ASN A 157 18.34 -11.56 5.31
N SER A 158 17.25 -10.79 5.41
CA SER A 158 17.14 -9.58 6.23
C SER A 158 17.23 -9.77 7.76
N ASN A 159 17.34 -11.01 8.26
CA ASN A 159 17.44 -11.32 9.70
C ASN A 159 18.77 -10.91 10.34
N ARG A 160 18.73 -9.96 11.30
CA ARG A 160 19.91 -9.46 12.03
C ARG A 160 20.43 -10.49 13.05
N THR A 161 21.31 -11.39 12.61
CA THR A 161 21.97 -12.38 13.48
C THR A 161 23.49 -12.28 13.42
N PHE A 162 24.19 -12.71 14.48
CA PHE A 162 25.65 -12.77 14.49
C PHE A 162 26.19 -13.70 13.38
N LYS A 163 25.51 -14.83 13.14
CA LYS A 163 25.77 -15.73 12.00
C LYS A 163 25.79 -14.96 10.68
N ARG A 164 24.75 -14.18 10.41
CA ARG A 164 24.67 -13.39 9.17
C ARG A 164 25.83 -12.40 9.06
N LYS A 165 26.21 -11.72 10.14
CA LYS A 165 27.31 -10.74 10.08
C LYS A 165 28.66 -11.40 9.76
N VAL A 166 28.89 -12.63 10.22
CA VAL A 166 30.07 -13.43 9.82
C VAL A 166 29.98 -13.83 8.34
N GLN A 167 28.80 -14.22 7.85
CA GLN A 167 28.60 -14.54 6.42
C GLN A 167 28.80 -13.30 5.52
N GLU A 168 28.30 -12.12 5.92
CA GLU A 168 28.54 -10.84 5.21
C GLU A 168 30.03 -10.56 5.07
N LEU A 169 30.81 -10.83 6.13
CA LEU A 169 32.26 -10.65 6.14
C LEU A 169 32.96 -11.61 5.18
N LEU A 170 32.64 -12.91 5.24
CA LEU A 170 33.27 -13.92 4.39
C LEU A 170 32.94 -13.66 2.91
N LEU A 171 31.67 -13.40 2.61
CA LEU A 171 31.23 -13.09 1.25
C LEU A 171 31.83 -11.78 0.73
N SER A 172 32.02 -10.75 1.56
CA SER A 172 32.66 -9.51 1.11
C SER A 172 34.12 -9.73 0.68
N PHE A 173 34.87 -10.58 1.40
CA PHE A 173 36.20 -11.00 0.97
C PHE A 173 36.17 -11.81 -0.33
N MET A 174 35.24 -12.75 -0.45
CA MET A 174 35.13 -13.59 -1.65
C MET A 174 34.75 -12.77 -2.89
N LEU A 175 33.85 -11.79 -2.74
CA LEU A 175 33.49 -10.85 -3.81
C LEU A 175 34.73 -10.07 -4.27
N GLU A 176 35.51 -9.52 -3.34
CA GLU A 176 36.72 -8.75 -3.63
C GLU A 176 37.92 -9.57 -4.12
N MET A 177 37.86 -10.90 -4.02
CA MET A 177 38.83 -11.78 -4.68
C MET A 177 38.48 -12.06 -6.14
N LYS A 178 37.20 -11.92 -6.51
CA LYS A 178 36.69 -12.24 -7.86
C LYS A 178 36.42 -11.00 -8.71
N LEU A 179 36.15 -9.87 -8.09
CA LEU A 179 35.70 -8.63 -8.71
C LEU A 179 36.62 -7.48 -8.33
N ASP A 180 36.86 -6.58 -9.27
CA ASP A 180 37.56 -5.34 -8.98
C ASP A 180 36.64 -4.34 -8.26
N LYS A 181 37.23 -3.31 -7.63
CA LYS A 181 36.46 -2.32 -6.85
C LYS A 181 35.43 -1.58 -7.70
N GLN A 182 35.74 -1.35 -8.98
CA GLN A 182 34.81 -0.75 -9.93
C GLN A 182 33.61 -1.66 -10.18
N ASP A 183 33.82 -2.95 -10.45
CA ASP A 183 32.74 -3.92 -10.62
C ASP A 183 31.83 -4.00 -9.39
N ILE A 184 32.43 -4.00 -8.19
CA ILE A 184 31.67 -4.02 -6.94
C ILE A 184 30.81 -2.77 -6.79
N MET A 185 31.36 -1.60 -7.09
CA MET A 185 30.59 -0.35 -7.09
C MET A 185 29.47 -0.39 -8.12
N THR A 186 29.75 -0.84 -9.34
CA THR A 186 28.78 -0.97 -10.43
C THR A 186 27.63 -1.88 -10.04
N ILE A 187 27.92 -3.10 -9.57
CA ILE A 187 26.89 -4.06 -9.14
C ILE A 187 26.12 -3.49 -7.95
N TYR A 188 26.80 -2.88 -6.98
CA TYR A 188 26.16 -2.26 -5.82
C TYR A 188 25.16 -1.18 -6.23
N LEU A 189 25.58 -0.22 -7.05
CA LEU A 189 24.73 0.89 -7.47
C LEU A 189 23.59 0.44 -8.40
N ASN A 190 23.77 -0.60 -9.20
CA ASN A 190 22.70 -1.14 -10.05
C ASN A 190 21.73 -2.08 -9.30
N ARG A 191 22.03 -2.46 -8.05
CA ARG A 191 21.21 -3.41 -7.27
C ARG A 191 20.64 -2.85 -5.99
N VAL A 192 21.23 -1.79 -5.44
CA VAL A 192 20.79 -1.27 -4.15
C VAL A 192 19.39 -0.65 -4.27
N TYR A 193 18.59 -0.88 -3.23
CA TYR A 193 17.22 -0.37 -3.16
C TYR A 193 17.20 1.10 -2.76
N PHE A 194 16.55 1.94 -3.56
CA PHE A 194 16.39 3.38 -3.32
C PHE A 194 14.98 3.77 -2.83
N GLY A 195 14.09 2.83 -2.55
CA GLY A 195 12.74 3.16 -2.09
C GLY A 195 11.75 3.26 -3.25
N SER A 196 10.45 3.30 -2.94
CA SER A 196 9.37 3.40 -3.94
C SER A 196 9.43 2.33 -5.04
N GLY A 197 9.94 1.13 -4.72
CA GLY A 197 10.12 0.05 -5.69
C GLY A 197 11.36 0.19 -6.58
N ALA A 198 12.12 1.29 -6.54
CA ALA A 198 13.29 1.49 -7.39
C ALA A 198 14.53 0.71 -6.89
N TYR A 199 15.00 -0.24 -7.70
CA TYR A 199 16.26 -0.97 -7.52
C TYR A 199 17.26 -0.55 -8.59
N GLY A 200 18.42 -0.10 -8.12
CA GLY A 200 19.43 0.46 -8.98
C GLY A 200 19.27 1.97 -9.21
N ILE A 201 20.39 2.62 -9.49
CA ILE A 201 20.49 4.08 -9.62
C ILE A 201 19.66 4.65 -10.77
N ASP A 202 19.60 4.00 -11.94
CA ASP A 202 18.85 4.52 -13.08
C ASP A 202 17.33 4.45 -12.86
N ALA A 203 16.84 3.38 -12.23
CA ALA A 203 15.44 3.32 -11.78
C ALA A 203 15.13 4.43 -10.78
N ALA A 204 16.03 4.67 -9.83
CA ALA A 204 15.84 5.69 -8.80
C ALA A 204 15.78 7.11 -9.42
N ALA A 205 16.71 7.42 -10.33
CA ALA A 205 16.75 8.71 -11.01
C ALA A 205 15.48 8.97 -11.82
N ARG A 206 15.01 7.98 -12.59
CA ARG A 206 13.77 8.11 -13.38
C ARG A 206 12.53 8.19 -12.50
N THR A 207 12.50 7.44 -11.40
CA THR A 207 11.36 7.43 -10.46
C THR A 207 11.23 8.76 -9.72
N ILE A 208 12.35 9.40 -9.37
CA ILE A 208 12.37 10.57 -8.48
C ILE A 208 12.52 11.89 -9.26
N PHE A 209 13.41 11.94 -10.25
CA PHE A 209 13.80 13.14 -10.99
C PHE A 209 13.34 13.15 -12.45
N ASP A 210 12.74 12.05 -12.93
CA ASP A 210 12.19 11.91 -14.30
C ASP A 210 13.25 11.97 -15.42
N HIS A 211 14.52 11.62 -15.13
CA HIS A 211 15.57 11.48 -16.14
C HIS A 211 16.55 10.34 -15.81
N SER A 212 17.43 10.01 -16.77
CA SER A 212 18.44 8.95 -16.58
C SER A 212 19.43 9.31 -15.47
N ALA A 213 19.95 8.29 -14.80
CA ALA A 213 21.02 8.47 -13.82
C ALA A 213 22.32 9.01 -14.44
N ARG A 214 22.54 8.89 -15.75
CA ARG A 214 23.73 9.44 -16.43
C ARG A 214 23.83 10.97 -16.37
N THR A 215 22.72 11.66 -16.13
CA THR A 215 22.65 13.13 -16.15
C THR A 215 22.41 13.74 -14.76
N LEU A 216 22.63 12.99 -13.69
CA LEU A 216 22.43 13.48 -12.32
C LEU A 216 23.31 14.70 -12.01
N THR A 217 22.71 15.71 -11.40
CA THR A 217 23.46 16.82 -10.81
C THR A 217 24.15 16.40 -9.50
N LEU A 218 25.08 17.20 -9.01
CA LEU A 218 25.73 16.96 -7.71
C LEU A 218 24.70 16.86 -6.57
N THR A 219 23.66 17.68 -6.61
CA THR A 219 22.61 17.73 -5.60
C THR A 219 21.74 16.47 -5.63
N GLU A 220 21.35 16.01 -6.82
CA GLU A 220 20.60 14.77 -7.02
C GLU A 220 21.42 13.54 -6.63
N ALA A 221 22.70 13.51 -7.02
CA ALA A 221 23.63 12.46 -6.65
C ALA A 221 23.81 12.35 -5.13
N ALA A 222 24.02 13.48 -4.45
CA ALA A 222 24.11 13.52 -2.99
C ALA A 222 22.79 13.12 -2.31
N MET A 223 21.65 13.44 -2.92
CA MET A 223 20.33 13.03 -2.43
C MET A 223 20.15 11.52 -2.51
N LEU A 224 20.44 10.89 -3.65
CA LEU A 224 20.38 9.43 -3.82
C LEU A 224 21.36 8.71 -2.87
N ALA A 225 22.59 9.19 -2.75
CA ALA A 225 23.56 8.62 -1.81
C ALA A 225 23.06 8.73 -0.36
N GLY A 226 22.42 9.85 0.01
CA GLY A 226 21.84 10.05 1.34
C GLY A 226 20.73 9.06 1.68
N MET A 227 20.00 8.59 0.67
CA MET A 227 18.91 7.62 0.79
C MET A 227 19.38 6.21 1.12
N LEU A 228 20.61 5.80 0.78
CA LEU A 228 21.12 4.45 1.04
C LEU A 228 21.02 4.02 2.52
N LYS A 229 21.22 4.98 3.44
CA LYS A 229 21.08 4.75 4.89
C LYS A 229 19.64 4.41 5.30
N GLY A 230 18.64 4.88 4.56
CA GLY A 230 17.23 4.70 4.86
C GLY A 230 16.35 5.11 3.69
N PRO A 231 16.15 4.23 2.69
CA PRO A 231 15.55 4.62 1.42
C PRO A 231 14.12 5.15 1.55
N ALA A 232 13.29 4.46 2.35
CA ALA A 232 11.96 4.95 2.69
C ALA A 232 12.01 6.19 3.60
N LEU A 233 13.02 6.29 4.49
CA LEU A 233 13.10 7.36 5.48
C LEU A 233 13.42 8.72 4.83
N TYR A 234 14.37 8.72 3.90
CA TYR A 234 14.93 9.92 3.29
C TYR A 234 14.43 10.17 1.86
N SER A 235 13.40 9.44 1.41
CA SER A 235 12.84 9.65 0.06
C SER A 235 12.20 11.04 -0.08
N PRO A 236 12.59 11.81 -1.11
CA PRO A 236 11.99 13.11 -1.39
C PRO A 236 10.53 13.01 -1.85
N LEU A 237 10.09 11.85 -2.38
CA LEU A 237 8.69 11.61 -2.76
C LEU A 237 7.74 11.59 -1.56
N ARG A 238 8.30 11.47 -0.34
CA ARG A 238 7.55 11.40 0.92
C ARG A 238 7.79 12.61 1.83
N ASP A 239 9.04 13.00 2.02
CA ASP A 239 9.42 14.13 2.89
C ASP A 239 10.62 14.86 2.28
N VAL A 240 10.30 15.86 1.45
CA VAL A 240 11.28 16.67 0.71
C VAL A 240 12.27 17.35 1.66
N GLN A 241 11.78 17.92 2.77
CA GLN A 241 12.63 18.65 3.73
C GLN A 241 13.62 17.73 4.43
N ARG A 242 13.17 16.55 4.85
CA ARG A 242 14.05 15.53 5.43
C ARG A 242 15.08 15.00 4.43
N SER A 243 14.68 14.86 3.17
CA SER A 243 15.60 14.50 2.09
C SER A 243 16.71 15.54 1.95
N TYR A 244 16.38 16.83 1.79
CA TYR A 244 17.39 17.91 1.70
C TYR A 244 18.30 18.02 2.93
N SER A 245 17.76 17.78 4.12
CA SER A 245 18.54 17.75 5.36
C SER A 245 19.58 16.64 5.33
N ARG A 246 19.22 15.45 4.80
CA ARG A 246 20.14 14.34 4.61
C ARG A 246 21.15 14.60 3.50
N THR A 247 20.72 15.17 2.37
CA THR A 247 21.60 15.61 1.27
C THR A 247 22.68 16.56 1.77
N SER A 248 22.34 17.50 2.65
CA SER A 248 23.30 18.45 3.21
C SER A 248 24.44 17.77 3.98
N VAL A 249 24.14 16.69 4.70
CA VAL A 249 25.14 15.86 5.43
C VAL A 249 26.04 15.11 4.46
N VAL A 250 25.50 14.61 3.34
CA VAL A 250 26.31 13.96 2.30
C VAL A 250 27.28 14.95 1.68
N LEU A 251 26.83 16.17 1.37
CA LEU A 251 27.69 17.23 0.85
C LEU A 251 28.78 17.63 1.85
N ASP A 252 28.48 17.67 3.16
CA ASP A 252 29.51 17.89 4.20
C ASP A 252 30.57 16.79 4.20
N ASN A 253 30.15 15.52 4.09
CA ASN A 253 31.07 14.39 4.00
C ASN A 253 31.99 14.49 2.77
N MET A 254 31.45 14.91 1.62
CA MET A 254 32.23 15.08 0.39
C MET A 254 33.27 16.20 0.52
N VAL A 255 32.94 17.29 1.21
CA VAL A 255 33.91 18.37 1.52
C VAL A 255 35.00 17.87 2.47
N GLU A 256 34.63 17.12 3.51
CA GLU A 256 35.58 16.62 4.52
C GLU A 256 36.63 15.67 3.92
N VAL A 257 36.23 14.84 2.96
CA VAL A 257 37.14 13.93 2.24
C VAL A 257 37.88 14.64 1.10
N GLY A 258 37.44 15.83 0.70
CA GLY A 258 38.10 16.66 -0.32
C GLY A 258 37.65 16.40 -1.76
N PHE A 259 36.51 15.72 -1.97
CA PHE A 259 35.96 15.52 -3.33
C PHE A 259 35.37 16.80 -3.92
N ILE A 260 34.86 17.71 -3.07
CA ILE A 260 34.32 19.00 -3.51
C ILE A 260 34.80 20.13 -2.59
N GLU A 261 34.86 21.35 -3.14
CA GLU A 261 35.14 22.54 -2.35
C GLU A 261 33.93 22.99 -1.53
N SER A 262 34.18 23.67 -0.40
CA SER A 262 33.12 24.24 0.45
C SER A 262 32.22 25.24 -0.31
N ALA A 263 32.77 25.96 -1.31
CA ALA A 263 31.99 26.85 -2.15
C ALA A 263 30.99 26.08 -3.02
N THR A 264 31.42 24.98 -3.65
CA THR A 264 30.57 24.10 -4.46
C THR A 264 29.46 23.48 -3.63
N ALA A 265 29.76 22.99 -2.43
CA ALA A 265 28.75 22.45 -1.51
C ALA A 265 27.67 23.49 -1.14
N LYS A 266 28.05 24.76 -0.94
CA LYS A 266 27.09 25.84 -0.67
C LYS A 266 26.18 26.15 -1.85
N ILE A 267 26.66 26.00 -3.08
CA ILE A 267 25.86 26.17 -4.29
C ILE A 267 24.88 25.00 -4.44
N ALA A 268 25.36 23.76 -4.32
CA ALA A 268 24.53 22.55 -4.42
C ALA A 268 23.38 22.55 -3.40
N ARG A 269 23.62 23.01 -2.15
CA ARG A 269 22.55 23.13 -1.13
C ARG A 269 21.39 24.05 -1.50
N LYS A 270 21.61 25.01 -2.39
CA LYS A 270 20.60 25.98 -2.82
C LYS A 270 19.91 25.56 -4.12
N GLU A 271 20.42 24.54 -4.78
CA GLU A 271 19.85 24.00 -6.01
C GLU A 271 18.52 23.31 -5.70
N SER A 272 17.46 23.74 -6.39
CA SER A 272 16.16 23.08 -6.31
C SER A 272 16.14 21.91 -7.28
N VAL A 273 15.93 20.71 -6.76
CA VAL A 273 15.75 19.50 -7.56
C VAL A 273 14.29 19.38 -8.00
N ASN A 274 14.07 19.05 -9.27
CA ASN A 274 12.74 18.73 -9.78
C ASN A 274 12.33 17.34 -9.31
N ILE A 275 11.48 17.26 -8.29
CA ILE A 275 10.98 16.00 -7.76
C ILE A 275 9.61 15.73 -8.38
N LYS A 276 9.41 14.53 -8.92
CA LYS A 276 8.12 14.11 -9.49
C LYS A 276 7.01 14.26 -8.45
N ASN A 277 5.98 15.05 -8.76
CA ASN A 277 4.85 15.30 -7.86
C ASN A 277 4.02 14.03 -7.66
N THR A 278 4.07 13.45 -6.45
CA THR A 278 3.31 12.23 -6.09
C THR A 278 1.89 12.50 -5.58
N GLU A 279 1.39 13.74 -5.57
CA GLU A 279 0.03 14.03 -5.09
C GLU A 279 -1.07 13.29 -5.88
N ALA A 280 -0.78 12.86 -7.11
CA ALA A 280 -1.73 12.16 -7.99
C ALA A 280 -1.72 10.62 -7.86
N GLY A 281 -0.81 10.03 -7.07
CA GLY A 281 -0.59 8.57 -7.09
C GLY A 281 -1.25 7.77 -5.95
N GLY A 282 -1.59 8.40 -4.83
CA GLY A 282 -2.09 7.70 -3.64
C GLY A 282 -3.48 7.08 -3.83
N ASP A 283 -4.39 7.80 -4.48
CA ASP A 283 -5.77 7.34 -4.64
C ASP A 283 -5.88 6.13 -5.57
N VAL A 284 -4.96 6.00 -6.52
CA VAL A 284 -4.99 4.92 -7.51
C VAL A 284 -4.57 3.59 -6.89
N ARG A 285 -3.83 3.62 -5.78
CA ARG A 285 -3.33 2.42 -5.09
C ARG A 285 -4.45 1.50 -4.60
N TYR A 286 -5.61 2.03 -4.21
CA TYR A 286 -6.75 1.17 -3.85
C TYR A 286 -7.20 0.30 -5.02
N PHE A 287 -7.24 0.85 -6.23
CA PHE A 287 -7.59 0.10 -7.43
C PHE A 287 -6.47 -0.88 -7.78
N SER A 288 -5.22 -0.43 -7.84
CA SER A 288 -4.12 -1.28 -8.29
C SER A 288 -3.80 -2.41 -7.30
N ASP A 289 -3.96 -2.20 -5.99
CA ASP A 289 -3.85 -3.27 -4.99
C ASP A 289 -4.94 -4.33 -5.21
N TRP A 290 -6.19 -3.88 -5.41
CA TRP A 290 -7.31 -4.78 -5.75
C TRP A 290 -7.08 -5.58 -7.03
N ILE A 291 -6.38 -4.99 -8.03
CA ILE A 291 -5.96 -5.71 -9.24
C ILE A 291 -4.90 -6.75 -8.92
N VAL A 292 -3.85 -6.39 -8.19
CA VAL A 292 -2.74 -7.30 -7.87
C VAL A 292 -3.21 -8.50 -7.06
N GLU A 293 -4.15 -8.30 -6.14
CA GLU A 293 -4.78 -9.37 -5.36
C GLU A 293 -5.50 -10.42 -6.24
N GLN A 294 -6.03 -10.03 -7.40
CA GLN A 294 -6.75 -10.93 -8.31
C GLN A 294 -5.84 -11.71 -9.26
N ILE A 295 -4.60 -11.27 -9.47
CA ILE A 295 -3.68 -11.88 -10.45
C ILE A 295 -3.46 -13.38 -10.19
N PRO A 296 -3.20 -13.84 -8.94
CA PRO A 296 -2.98 -15.26 -8.67
C PRO A 296 -4.16 -16.15 -9.03
N ASP A 297 -5.39 -15.67 -8.87
CA ASP A 297 -6.60 -16.43 -9.22
C ASP A 297 -6.77 -16.59 -10.74
N LEU A 298 -6.18 -15.69 -11.54
CA LEU A 298 -6.31 -15.69 -13.00
C LEU A 298 -5.18 -16.46 -13.70
N ILE A 299 -3.94 -16.31 -13.25
CA ILE A 299 -2.76 -16.88 -13.94
C ILE A 299 -1.84 -17.72 -13.04
N GLY A 300 -2.17 -17.85 -11.74
CA GLY A 300 -1.30 -18.49 -10.76
C GLY A 300 -0.17 -17.59 -10.27
N ASN A 301 0.89 -18.19 -9.70
CA ASN A 301 2.02 -17.45 -9.16
C ASN A 301 2.82 -16.72 -10.24
N VAL A 302 3.11 -15.44 -10.01
CA VAL A 302 3.91 -14.60 -10.91
C VAL A 302 5.40 -14.91 -10.70
N ASN A 303 6.00 -15.61 -11.67
CA ASN A 303 7.42 -15.99 -11.65
C ASN A 303 8.26 -15.27 -12.72
N GLU A 304 7.63 -14.41 -13.52
CA GLU A 304 8.28 -13.56 -14.52
C GLU A 304 7.65 -12.15 -14.53
N PRO A 305 8.35 -11.12 -15.04
CA PRO A 305 7.76 -9.80 -15.17
C PRO A 305 6.51 -9.81 -16.07
N ILE A 306 5.45 -9.15 -15.62
CA ILE A 306 4.17 -9.06 -16.32
C ILE A 306 3.67 -7.61 -16.45
N VAL A 307 2.88 -7.38 -17.48
CA VAL A 307 2.12 -6.15 -17.73
C VAL A 307 0.64 -6.45 -17.62
N VAL A 308 -0.08 -5.66 -16.82
CA VAL A 308 -1.50 -5.84 -16.53
C VAL A 308 -2.26 -4.62 -17.03
N TYR A 309 -3.03 -4.77 -18.11
CA TYR A 309 -3.92 -3.75 -18.62
C TYR A 309 -5.26 -3.76 -17.88
N THR A 310 -5.71 -2.59 -17.44
CA THR A 310 -6.88 -2.48 -16.55
C THR A 310 -7.97 -1.58 -17.11
N THR A 311 -9.13 -1.60 -16.45
CA THR A 311 -10.29 -0.76 -16.78
C THR A 311 -10.21 0.66 -16.23
N LEU A 312 -9.20 0.97 -15.41
CA LEU A 312 -9.04 2.23 -14.69
C LEU A 312 -8.99 3.42 -15.64
N VAL A 313 -9.69 4.50 -15.25
CA VAL A 313 -9.56 5.81 -15.89
C VAL A 313 -9.00 6.78 -14.84
N PRO A 314 -7.70 7.14 -14.90
CA PRO A 314 -7.04 7.95 -13.86
C PRO A 314 -7.75 9.27 -13.58
N GLU A 315 -8.31 9.92 -14.60
CA GLU A 315 -9.06 11.16 -14.42
C GLU A 315 -10.33 10.96 -13.58
N MET A 316 -11.05 9.86 -13.81
CA MET A 316 -12.23 9.51 -13.01
C MET A 316 -11.83 9.13 -11.59
N GLN A 317 -10.72 8.43 -11.40
CA GLN A 317 -10.16 8.11 -10.09
C GLN A 317 -9.90 9.39 -9.28
N GLN A 318 -9.26 10.38 -9.89
CA GLN A 318 -9.00 11.67 -9.25
C GLN A 318 -10.31 12.45 -8.98
N MET A 319 -11.28 12.40 -9.91
CA MET A 319 -12.60 13.01 -9.71
C MET A 319 -13.34 12.39 -8.52
N ALA A 320 -13.26 11.08 -8.36
CA ALA A 320 -13.84 10.35 -7.23
C ALA A 320 -13.19 10.77 -5.90
N ALA A 321 -11.86 10.80 -5.86
CA ALA A 321 -11.12 11.23 -4.68
C ALA A 321 -11.45 12.68 -4.29
N ASN A 322 -11.50 13.59 -5.27
CA ASN A 322 -11.87 14.98 -5.02
C ASN A 322 -13.32 15.12 -4.54
N ALA A 323 -14.26 14.33 -5.07
CA ALA A 323 -15.65 14.33 -4.60
C ALA A 323 -15.77 13.87 -3.14
N VAL A 324 -14.98 12.86 -2.73
CA VAL A 324 -14.89 12.38 -1.34
C VAL A 324 -14.32 13.46 -0.43
N ARG A 325 -13.12 13.99 -0.76
CA ARG A 325 -12.45 15.04 0.03
C ARG A 325 -13.31 16.28 0.18
N GLN A 326 -13.99 16.69 -0.89
CA GLN A 326 -14.86 17.87 -0.89
C GLN A 326 -15.97 17.77 0.16
N VAL A 327 -16.47 16.57 0.46
CA VAL A 327 -17.53 16.39 1.48
C VAL A 327 -16.94 16.17 2.86
N LEU A 328 -15.93 15.31 3.00
CA LEU A 328 -15.36 14.96 4.30
C LEU A 328 -14.57 16.12 4.94
N ASN A 329 -13.90 16.96 4.15
CA ASN A 329 -13.08 18.05 4.69
C ASN A 329 -13.90 19.30 5.08
N ARG A 330 -15.20 19.34 4.76
CA ARG A 330 -16.05 20.51 5.06
C ARG A 330 -16.43 20.65 6.54
N GLN A 331 -16.43 19.57 7.31
CA GLN A 331 -16.98 19.58 8.66
C GLN A 331 -16.16 18.69 9.60
N GLU A 332 -15.83 19.22 10.78
CA GLU A 332 -15.04 18.51 11.81
C GLU A 332 -15.66 17.16 12.23
N ARG A 333 -16.99 17.02 12.13
CA ARG A 333 -17.68 15.75 12.45
C ARG A 333 -17.24 14.56 11.59
N PHE A 334 -16.61 14.80 10.44
CA PHE A 334 -16.09 13.78 9.52
C PHE A 334 -14.59 13.51 9.71
N LYS A 335 -13.94 14.11 10.72
CA LYS A 335 -12.51 13.95 10.95
C LYS A 335 -12.07 12.48 11.01
N ASP A 336 -12.79 11.67 11.79
CA ASP A 336 -12.55 10.23 11.94
C ASP A 336 -13.38 9.36 10.99
N ALA A 337 -14.13 9.99 10.07
CA ALA A 337 -14.96 9.24 9.12
C ALA A 337 -14.13 8.80 7.90
N GLN A 338 -14.47 7.63 7.41
CA GLN A 338 -13.98 7.05 6.17
C GLN A 338 -15.09 7.11 5.11
N ALA A 339 -14.69 7.06 3.85
CA ALA A 339 -15.61 6.91 2.73
C ALA A 339 -15.04 5.95 1.71
N ALA A 340 -15.94 5.26 1.01
CA ALA A 340 -15.61 4.41 -0.13
C ALA A 340 -16.51 4.80 -1.31
N LEU A 341 -15.95 4.74 -2.52
CA LEU A 341 -16.67 5.00 -3.75
C LEU A 341 -16.24 3.98 -4.79
N ILE A 342 -17.21 3.35 -5.45
CA ILE A 342 -16.94 2.53 -6.62
C ILE A 342 -17.78 3.00 -7.80
N SER A 343 -17.17 3.02 -8.98
CA SER A 343 -17.77 3.46 -10.23
C SER A 343 -17.65 2.36 -11.29
N LEU A 344 -18.79 1.93 -11.80
CA LEU A 344 -18.92 0.87 -12.80
C LEU A 344 -19.54 1.42 -14.07
N ASP A 345 -19.04 0.98 -15.22
CA ASP A 345 -19.80 1.05 -16.46
C ASP A 345 -20.87 -0.05 -16.50
N TYR A 346 -21.80 0.04 -17.44
CA TYR A 346 -22.84 -0.97 -17.60
C TYR A 346 -22.26 -2.35 -17.91
N ASP A 347 -21.12 -2.48 -18.59
CA ASP A 347 -20.51 -3.80 -18.85
C ASP A 347 -19.85 -4.43 -17.61
N GLY A 348 -19.77 -3.70 -16.49
CA GLY A 348 -19.10 -4.14 -15.26
C GLY A 348 -17.65 -3.64 -15.14
N ALA A 349 -17.13 -2.89 -16.11
CA ALA A 349 -15.79 -2.32 -15.99
C ALA A 349 -15.70 -1.36 -14.80
N VAL A 350 -14.80 -1.61 -13.86
CA VAL A 350 -14.55 -0.70 -12.73
C VAL A 350 -13.69 0.47 -13.22
N ARG A 351 -14.27 1.67 -13.29
CA ARG A 351 -13.56 2.88 -13.79
C ARG A 351 -12.83 3.66 -12.71
N ALA A 352 -13.37 3.63 -11.50
CA ALA A 352 -12.78 4.25 -10.32
C ALA A 352 -13.13 3.48 -9.06
N LEU A 353 -12.19 3.40 -8.11
CA LEU A 353 -12.32 2.67 -6.86
C LEU A 353 -11.55 3.37 -5.74
N ILE A 354 -12.27 3.96 -4.80
CA ILE A 354 -11.75 4.61 -3.59
C ILE A 354 -12.10 3.74 -2.38
N GLY A 355 -11.09 3.28 -1.64
CA GLY A 355 -11.26 2.41 -0.47
C GLY A 355 -11.25 3.13 0.88
N GLY A 356 -10.97 4.44 0.91
CA GLY A 356 -10.85 5.23 2.14
C GLY A 356 -10.60 6.70 1.84
N LYS A 357 -10.53 7.52 2.91
CA LYS A 357 -10.31 8.97 2.81
C LYS A 357 -8.91 9.33 2.30
N ASP A 358 -7.90 8.60 2.75
CA ASP A 358 -6.50 8.74 2.34
C ASP A 358 -5.84 7.35 2.39
N TYR A 359 -5.28 6.93 1.26
CA TYR A 359 -4.57 5.65 1.14
C TYR A 359 -3.30 5.59 2.01
N ASN A 360 -2.60 6.71 2.17
CA ASN A 360 -1.36 6.76 2.95
C ASN A 360 -1.61 6.63 4.45
N GLU A 361 -2.81 7.01 4.91
CA GLU A 361 -3.24 6.82 6.31
C GLU A 361 -3.77 5.40 6.54
N SER A 362 -4.53 4.84 5.58
CA SER A 362 -5.15 3.53 5.70
C SER A 362 -5.24 2.83 4.36
N GLN A 363 -4.54 1.72 4.20
CA GLN A 363 -4.57 0.91 2.97
C GLN A 363 -5.78 -0.05 2.91
N PHE A 364 -6.57 -0.15 3.99
CA PHE A 364 -7.71 -1.06 4.05
C PHE A 364 -8.79 -0.64 3.05
N ASN A 365 -9.04 -1.47 2.04
CA ASN A 365 -9.96 -1.14 0.96
C ASN A 365 -11.43 -1.44 1.33
N ARG A 366 -12.14 -0.41 1.80
CA ARG A 366 -13.54 -0.55 2.26
C ARG A 366 -14.53 -0.75 1.13
N ALA A 367 -14.17 -0.45 -0.11
CA ALA A 367 -15.04 -0.69 -1.26
C ALA A 367 -15.20 -2.19 -1.57
N VAL A 368 -14.16 -2.99 -1.28
CA VAL A 368 -14.08 -4.41 -1.70
C VAL A 368 -13.81 -5.40 -0.56
N HIS A 369 -13.42 -4.98 0.64
CA HIS A 369 -13.23 -5.90 1.77
C HIS A 369 -14.15 -5.63 2.97
N ALA A 370 -14.59 -4.38 3.17
CA ALA A 370 -15.41 -4.08 4.32
C ALA A 370 -16.82 -4.66 4.15
N GLN A 371 -17.25 -5.44 5.13
CA GLN A 371 -18.62 -5.89 5.28
C GLN A 371 -19.36 -4.85 6.13
N ARG A 372 -20.34 -4.16 5.54
CA ARG A 372 -21.07 -3.07 6.19
C ARG A 372 -22.56 -3.22 5.97
N GLN A 373 -23.36 -2.77 6.93
CA GLN A 373 -24.80 -2.84 6.82
C GLN A 373 -25.30 -1.87 5.72
N PRO A 374 -25.97 -2.36 4.65
CA PRO A 374 -26.50 -1.51 3.58
C PRO A 374 -27.68 -0.65 4.04
N GLY A 375 -28.30 -1.01 5.18
CA GLY A 375 -29.50 -0.36 5.69
C GLY A 375 -30.63 -0.39 4.64
N SER A 376 -31.35 0.73 4.51
CA SER A 376 -32.44 0.85 3.54
C SER A 376 -32.07 0.66 2.05
N ALA A 377 -30.79 0.61 1.68
CA ALA A 377 -30.39 0.25 0.31
C ALA A 377 -30.72 -1.22 -0.01
N PHE A 378 -30.84 -2.08 1.01
CA PHE A 378 -31.26 -3.48 0.86
C PHE A 378 -32.71 -3.65 0.41
N LYS A 379 -33.56 -2.62 0.60
CA LYS A 379 -34.97 -2.67 0.19
C LYS A 379 -35.15 -2.91 -1.31
N LEU A 380 -34.12 -2.67 -2.13
CA LEU A 380 -34.12 -3.07 -3.53
C LEU A 380 -34.55 -4.55 -3.70
N PHE A 381 -33.95 -5.46 -2.94
CA PHE A 381 -34.21 -6.89 -3.05
C PHE A 381 -35.62 -7.26 -2.59
N VAL A 382 -36.10 -6.63 -1.51
CA VAL A 382 -37.48 -6.85 -1.01
C VAL A 382 -38.51 -6.46 -2.06
N TYR A 383 -38.33 -5.30 -2.68
CA TYR A 383 -39.29 -4.78 -3.64
C TYR A 383 -39.18 -5.47 -5.00
N LEU A 384 -37.98 -5.87 -5.44
CA LEU A 384 -37.83 -6.73 -6.62
C LEU A 384 -38.54 -8.08 -6.44
N ALA A 385 -38.38 -8.71 -5.27
CA ALA A 385 -39.02 -10.00 -4.99
C ALA A 385 -40.55 -9.84 -4.92
N ALA A 386 -41.03 -8.70 -4.41
CA ALA A 386 -42.45 -8.38 -4.44
C ALA A 386 -42.98 -8.15 -5.85
N LEU A 387 -42.25 -7.44 -6.71
CA LEU A 387 -42.64 -7.25 -8.11
C LEU A 387 -42.75 -8.60 -8.84
N GLU A 388 -41.79 -9.51 -8.65
CA GLU A 388 -41.88 -10.86 -9.23
C GLU A 388 -43.01 -11.71 -8.66
N ALA A 389 -43.39 -11.47 -7.40
CA ALA A 389 -44.54 -12.12 -6.77
C ALA A 389 -45.89 -11.50 -7.21
N GLY A 390 -45.90 -10.54 -8.15
CA GLY A 390 -47.11 -9.94 -8.72
C GLY A 390 -47.62 -8.70 -7.98
N TYR A 391 -46.88 -8.16 -7.01
CA TYR A 391 -47.19 -6.86 -6.43
C TYR A 391 -46.79 -5.75 -7.42
N GLY A 392 -47.55 -4.65 -7.44
CA GLY A 392 -47.28 -3.52 -8.34
C GLY A 392 -46.97 -2.23 -7.57
N PRO A 393 -46.46 -1.19 -8.25
CA PRO A 393 -46.17 0.11 -7.65
C PRO A 393 -47.38 0.73 -6.93
N LEU A 394 -48.58 0.54 -7.50
CA LEU A 394 -49.85 1.05 -6.96
C LEU A 394 -50.48 0.14 -5.90
N THR A 395 -49.88 -1.01 -5.57
CA THR A 395 -50.40 -1.85 -4.50
C THR A 395 -50.35 -1.08 -3.18
N VAL A 396 -51.49 -1.05 -2.47
CA VAL A 396 -51.62 -0.32 -1.22
C VAL A 396 -51.23 -1.22 -0.05
N MET A 397 -50.38 -0.69 0.83
CA MET A 397 -50.04 -1.29 2.11
C MET A 397 -50.16 -0.27 3.23
N ARG A 398 -50.59 -0.73 4.39
CA ARG A 398 -50.75 0.12 5.57
C ARG A 398 -49.42 0.27 6.31
N ASP A 399 -48.91 1.49 6.37
CA ASP A 399 -47.86 1.92 7.30
C ASP A 399 -48.46 2.03 8.71
N SER A 400 -48.11 1.08 9.57
CA SER A 400 -48.55 1.00 10.96
C SER A 400 -47.57 0.15 11.77
N PRO A 401 -47.57 0.24 13.11
CA PRO A 401 -46.76 -0.61 13.96
C PRO A 401 -46.89 -2.10 13.59
N ILE A 402 -45.76 -2.81 13.66
CA ILE A 402 -45.67 -4.26 13.52
C ILE A 402 -44.73 -4.78 14.60
N ILE A 403 -45.07 -5.93 15.18
CA ILE A 403 -44.26 -6.63 16.17
C ILE A 403 -44.06 -8.05 15.65
N LEU A 404 -42.80 -8.46 15.49
CA LEU A 404 -42.40 -9.79 15.06
C LEU A 404 -41.39 -10.31 16.09
N ASP A 405 -41.70 -11.42 16.76
CA ASP A 405 -40.78 -12.08 17.69
C ASP A 405 -40.17 -11.14 18.75
N GLY A 406 -40.99 -10.20 19.27
CA GLY A 406 -40.57 -9.19 20.25
C GLY A 406 -39.82 -7.99 19.68
N TRP A 407 -39.51 -7.97 18.37
CA TRP A 407 -38.92 -6.85 17.67
C TRP A 407 -39.99 -5.92 17.07
N ALA A 408 -39.86 -4.62 17.36
CA ALA A 408 -40.81 -3.58 16.93
C ALA A 408 -40.08 -2.46 16.15
N PRO A 409 -39.93 -2.59 14.82
CA PRO A 409 -39.25 -1.57 14.01
C PRO A 409 -40.06 -0.28 13.95
N LYS A 410 -39.35 0.86 13.93
CA LYS A 410 -39.93 2.20 13.75
C LYS A 410 -39.51 2.81 12.42
N ASN A 411 -40.34 3.70 11.90
CA ASN A 411 -39.98 4.56 10.77
C ASN A 411 -38.96 5.61 11.22
N TYR A 412 -38.12 6.06 10.29
CA TYR A 412 -37.16 7.14 10.56
C TYR A 412 -37.85 8.44 11.00
N SER A 413 -39.03 8.74 10.45
CA SER A 413 -39.83 9.92 10.82
C SER A 413 -40.55 9.79 12.17
N GLU A 414 -40.49 8.62 12.82
CA GLU A 414 -41.26 8.27 14.02
C GLU A 414 -42.79 8.40 13.90
N THR A 415 -43.29 8.63 12.68
CA THR A 415 -44.72 8.75 12.35
C THR A 415 -45.15 7.66 11.39
N TYR A 416 -46.47 7.40 11.35
CA TYR A 416 -47.10 6.44 10.46
C TYR A 416 -48.02 7.17 9.49
N LEU A 417 -47.91 6.88 8.21
CA LEU A 417 -48.67 7.55 7.15
C LEU A 417 -50.03 6.89 6.83
N GLY A 418 -50.34 5.75 7.44
CA GLY A 418 -51.54 4.99 7.12
C GLY A 418 -51.41 4.27 5.78
N ASP A 419 -52.43 4.31 4.95
CA ASP A 419 -52.43 3.58 3.68
C ASP A 419 -51.57 4.30 2.64
N VAL A 420 -50.57 3.61 2.10
CA VAL A 420 -49.60 4.14 1.14
C VAL A 420 -49.41 3.16 -0.02
N THR A 421 -49.08 3.68 -1.20
CA THR A 421 -48.66 2.83 -2.33
C THR A 421 -47.27 2.26 -2.08
N LEU A 422 -46.93 1.12 -2.70
CA LEU A 422 -45.57 0.56 -2.65
C LEU A 422 -44.55 1.53 -3.26
N GLU A 423 -44.91 2.25 -4.31
CA GLU A 423 -44.08 3.31 -4.90
C GLU A 423 -43.74 4.40 -3.89
N ASP A 424 -44.74 4.98 -3.21
CA ASP A 424 -44.54 6.00 -2.19
C ASP A 424 -43.74 5.46 -0.99
N ALA A 425 -44.05 4.23 -0.57
CA ALA A 425 -43.36 3.57 0.53
C ALA A 425 -41.88 3.34 0.22
N PHE A 426 -41.55 2.96 -1.02
CA PHE A 426 -40.17 2.80 -1.48
C PHE A 426 -39.45 4.15 -1.57
N ALA A 427 -40.09 5.16 -2.18
CA ALA A 427 -39.54 6.51 -2.34
C ALA A 427 -39.25 7.19 -0.98
N LYS A 428 -40.17 7.06 -0.03
CA LYS A 428 -40.01 7.57 1.35
C LYS A 428 -39.25 6.62 2.27
N SER A 429 -38.86 5.44 1.77
CA SER A 429 -38.10 4.43 2.49
C SER A 429 -38.76 3.99 3.80
N ILE A 430 -40.07 3.76 3.81
CA ILE A 430 -40.86 3.37 5.00
C ILE A 430 -40.42 1.99 5.51
N ASN A 431 -40.16 1.84 6.81
CA ASN A 431 -39.59 0.63 7.39
C ASN A 431 -40.65 -0.44 7.61
N THR A 432 -41.80 -0.06 8.19
CA THR A 432 -42.87 -1.01 8.50
C THR A 432 -43.43 -1.69 7.24
N VAL A 433 -43.57 -0.94 6.14
CA VAL A 433 -44.07 -1.46 4.86
C VAL A 433 -43.07 -2.46 4.27
N ALA A 434 -41.76 -2.13 4.29
CA ALA A 434 -40.73 -3.06 3.81
C ALA A 434 -40.71 -4.37 4.61
N VAL A 435 -40.84 -4.31 5.94
CA VAL A 435 -40.92 -5.50 6.80
C VAL A 435 -42.18 -6.30 6.48
N LYS A 436 -43.36 -5.66 6.48
CA LYS A 436 -44.63 -6.33 6.14
C LYS A 436 -44.61 -6.96 4.75
N LEU A 437 -43.98 -6.30 3.79
CA LEU A 437 -43.85 -6.81 2.43
C LEU A 437 -42.95 -8.05 2.40
N SER A 438 -41.80 -7.99 3.08
CA SER A 438 -40.90 -9.13 3.23
C SER A 438 -41.55 -10.34 3.91
N GLU A 439 -42.41 -10.13 4.92
CA GLU A 439 -43.16 -11.22 5.55
C GLU A 439 -44.18 -11.84 4.59
N ARG A 440 -44.85 -11.03 3.76
CA ARG A 440 -45.88 -11.49 2.84
C ARG A 440 -45.34 -12.34 1.69
N ILE A 441 -44.14 -12.01 1.19
CA ILE A 441 -43.50 -12.70 0.04
C ILE A 441 -42.59 -13.87 0.45
N ASP A 442 -42.44 -14.12 1.75
CA ASP A 442 -41.38 -14.92 2.38
C ASP A 442 -39.99 -14.26 2.34
N ARG A 443 -39.31 -14.24 3.49
CA ARG A 443 -37.96 -13.70 3.66
C ARG A 443 -36.95 -14.48 2.81
N ARG A 444 -37.17 -15.77 2.58
CA ARG A 444 -36.29 -16.59 1.73
C ARG A 444 -36.29 -16.12 0.28
N SER A 445 -37.44 -15.74 -0.26
CA SER A 445 -37.52 -15.14 -1.61
C SER A 445 -36.67 -13.86 -1.73
N VAL A 446 -36.57 -13.08 -0.65
CA VAL A 446 -35.72 -11.88 -0.60
C VAL A 446 -34.23 -12.26 -0.60
N VAL A 447 -33.86 -13.30 0.14
CA VAL A 447 -32.48 -13.83 0.15
C VAL A 447 -32.12 -14.36 -1.24
N ASP A 448 -32.98 -15.16 -1.85
CA ASP A 448 -32.79 -15.74 -3.17
C ASP A 448 -32.67 -14.65 -4.24
N MET A 449 -33.48 -13.61 -4.16
CA MET A 449 -33.37 -12.42 -5.00
C MET A 449 -31.99 -11.76 -4.87
N ALA A 450 -31.52 -11.51 -3.64
CA ALA A 450 -30.21 -10.91 -3.40
C ALA A 450 -29.07 -11.80 -3.92
N LYS A 451 -29.14 -13.11 -3.69
CA LYS A 451 -28.17 -14.09 -4.21
C LYS A 451 -28.15 -14.13 -5.73
N ARG A 452 -29.33 -14.14 -6.37
CA ARG A 452 -29.47 -14.12 -7.84
C ARG A 452 -28.85 -12.86 -8.45
N LEU A 453 -28.92 -11.72 -7.75
CA LEU A 453 -28.34 -10.44 -8.18
C LEU A 453 -26.83 -10.29 -7.86
N GLY A 454 -26.16 -11.36 -7.45
CA GLY A 454 -24.70 -11.40 -7.30
C GLY A 454 -24.18 -11.11 -5.90
N ILE A 455 -25.02 -11.07 -4.86
CA ILE A 455 -24.55 -10.90 -3.48
C ILE A 455 -23.94 -12.22 -2.96
N THR A 456 -22.63 -12.28 -2.77
CA THR A 456 -21.98 -13.48 -2.21
C THR A 456 -21.88 -13.44 -0.69
N SER A 457 -21.86 -12.24 -0.07
CA SER A 457 -21.89 -12.06 1.38
C SER A 457 -22.97 -12.89 2.09
N PRO A 458 -22.73 -13.43 3.30
CA PRO A 458 -23.73 -14.20 4.04
C PRO A 458 -24.98 -13.37 4.37
N ILE A 459 -26.17 -13.95 4.14
CA ILE A 459 -27.46 -13.31 4.41
C ILE A 459 -28.30 -14.25 5.28
N THR A 460 -28.88 -13.71 6.35
CA THR A 460 -29.75 -14.48 7.26
C THR A 460 -31.19 -14.02 7.11
N ALA A 461 -32.12 -14.96 6.97
CA ALA A 461 -33.56 -14.70 6.80
C ALA A 461 -34.29 -14.32 8.11
N GLU A 462 -33.83 -13.27 8.76
CA GLU A 462 -34.39 -12.71 10.00
C GLU A 462 -35.44 -11.62 9.71
N PRO A 463 -36.37 -11.29 10.64
CA PRO A 463 -37.36 -10.23 10.42
C PRO A 463 -36.72 -8.86 10.05
N SER A 464 -35.53 -8.61 10.58
CA SER A 464 -34.78 -7.37 10.37
C SER A 464 -34.09 -7.28 9.01
N LEU A 465 -34.05 -8.36 8.23
CA LEU A 465 -33.41 -8.43 6.90
C LEU A 465 -33.91 -7.32 5.97
N ALA A 466 -35.22 -7.06 5.97
CA ALA A 466 -35.83 -6.03 5.12
C ALA A 466 -35.30 -4.60 5.38
N LEU A 467 -34.62 -4.39 6.50
CA LEU A 467 -33.99 -3.12 6.87
C LEU A 467 -32.47 -3.11 6.65
N GLY A 468 -31.90 -4.18 6.08
CA GLY A 468 -30.49 -4.28 5.70
C GLY A 468 -29.55 -4.51 6.89
N THR A 469 -29.92 -5.42 7.80
CA THR A 469 -29.10 -5.79 8.97
C THR A 469 -27.97 -6.78 8.66
N SER A 470 -28.07 -7.54 7.57
CA SER A 470 -26.96 -8.35 7.05
C SER A 470 -25.90 -7.45 6.42
N GLU A 471 -24.63 -7.70 6.74
CA GLU A 471 -23.51 -6.93 6.22
C GLU A 471 -23.16 -7.39 4.79
N LEU A 472 -22.99 -6.42 3.89
CA LEU A 472 -22.68 -6.65 2.49
C LEU A 472 -21.42 -5.89 2.09
N ASN A 473 -20.81 -6.34 1.00
CA ASN A 473 -19.75 -5.65 0.31
C ASN A 473 -20.31 -4.52 -0.57
N LEU A 474 -19.62 -3.36 -0.65
CA LEU A 474 -20.08 -2.24 -1.47
C LEU A 474 -20.02 -2.53 -2.97
N LEU A 475 -18.98 -3.23 -3.45
CA LEU A 475 -18.87 -3.64 -4.85
C LEU A 475 -20.04 -4.53 -5.27
N GLU A 476 -20.37 -5.54 -4.47
CA GLU A 476 -21.50 -6.45 -4.72
C GLU A 476 -22.83 -5.70 -4.74
N LEU A 477 -23.06 -4.83 -3.75
CA LEU A 477 -24.28 -4.03 -3.70
C LEU A 477 -24.41 -3.12 -4.92
N THR A 478 -23.31 -2.50 -5.36
CA THR A 478 -23.30 -1.62 -6.54
C THR A 478 -23.57 -2.41 -7.82
N ALA A 479 -22.95 -3.58 -7.96
CA ALA A 479 -23.20 -4.50 -9.07
C ALA A 479 -24.67 -4.94 -9.13
N ALA A 480 -25.29 -5.26 -7.99
CA ALA A 480 -26.70 -5.64 -7.95
C ALA A 480 -27.64 -4.53 -8.48
N TYR A 481 -27.35 -3.25 -8.18
CA TYR A 481 -28.12 -2.12 -8.72
C TYR A 481 -27.95 -1.97 -10.24
N SER A 482 -26.80 -2.33 -10.78
CA SER A 482 -26.55 -2.26 -12.22
C SER A 482 -27.43 -3.21 -13.03
N VAL A 483 -27.88 -4.33 -12.44
CA VAL A 483 -28.81 -5.26 -13.11
C VAL A 483 -30.13 -4.56 -13.43
N VAL A 484 -30.63 -3.71 -12.53
CA VAL A 484 -31.83 -2.90 -12.80
C VAL A 484 -31.55 -1.83 -13.85
N ALA A 485 -30.39 -1.15 -13.76
CA ALA A 485 -29.97 -0.14 -14.75
C ALA A 485 -29.86 -0.71 -16.17
N ARG A 486 -29.45 -1.97 -16.31
CA ARG A 486 -29.35 -2.72 -17.58
C ARG A 486 -30.65 -3.46 -17.98
N GLY A 487 -31.79 -3.17 -17.37
CA GLY A 487 -33.05 -3.80 -17.75
C GLY A 487 -33.12 -5.31 -17.46
N GLY A 488 -32.46 -5.75 -16.39
CA GLY A 488 -32.50 -7.12 -15.87
C GLY A 488 -31.35 -8.03 -16.29
N ILE A 489 -30.31 -7.49 -16.94
CA ILE A 489 -29.13 -8.24 -17.40
C ILE A 489 -28.05 -8.25 -16.32
N GLU A 490 -27.42 -9.40 -16.10
CA GLU A 490 -26.29 -9.59 -15.19
C GLU A 490 -25.14 -8.63 -15.50
N THR A 491 -24.47 -8.17 -14.44
CA THR A 491 -23.23 -7.41 -14.52
C THR A 491 -22.21 -8.06 -13.60
N LYS A 492 -21.05 -8.45 -14.15
CA LYS A 492 -19.92 -8.98 -13.37
C LYS A 492 -18.83 -7.92 -13.33
N PRO A 493 -18.55 -7.33 -12.16
CA PRO A 493 -17.50 -6.34 -12.07
C PRO A 493 -16.14 -6.91 -12.43
N TYR A 494 -15.37 -6.19 -13.23
CA TYR A 494 -14.01 -6.59 -13.59
C TYR A 494 -13.08 -5.38 -13.64
N GLY A 495 -11.82 -5.62 -13.29
CA GLY A 495 -10.75 -4.61 -13.31
C GLY A 495 -9.64 -4.88 -14.31
N ILE A 496 -9.41 -6.16 -14.65
CA ILE A 496 -8.31 -6.61 -15.50
C ILE A 496 -8.86 -6.89 -16.91
N ILE A 497 -8.31 -6.19 -17.91
CA ILE A 497 -8.61 -6.41 -19.33
C ILE A 497 -7.69 -7.50 -19.87
N GLU A 498 -6.39 -7.42 -19.57
CA GLU A 498 -5.38 -8.32 -20.14
C GLU A 498 -4.14 -8.40 -19.26
N ILE A 499 -3.51 -9.58 -19.21
CA ILE A 499 -2.20 -9.79 -18.59
C ILE A 499 -1.26 -10.35 -19.66
N GLN A 500 -0.11 -9.72 -19.83
CA GLN A 500 0.96 -10.16 -20.73
C GLN A 500 2.26 -10.41 -19.96
N ASN A 501 3.12 -11.29 -20.47
CA ASN A 501 4.49 -11.40 -19.98
C ASN A 501 5.48 -10.51 -20.77
N SER A 502 6.74 -10.52 -20.34
CA SER A 502 7.83 -9.77 -20.98
C SER A 502 8.07 -10.07 -22.48
N ALA A 503 7.62 -11.23 -22.98
CA ALA A 503 7.70 -11.61 -24.39
C ALA A 503 6.48 -11.15 -25.22
N GLY A 504 5.51 -10.46 -24.61
CA GLY A 504 4.26 -10.05 -25.24
C GLY A 504 3.25 -11.19 -25.41
N GLN A 505 3.46 -12.34 -24.76
CA GLN A 505 2.49 -13.42 -24.73
C GLN A 505 1.35 -13.06 -23.78
N ILE A 506 0.12 -13.20 -24.26
CA ILE A 506 -1.09 -12.99 -23.47
C ILE A 506 -1.28 -14.20 -22.54
N LEU A 507 -1.23 -13.94 -21.23
CA LEU A 507 -1.47 -14.94 -20.18
C LEU A 507 -2.95 -14.99 -19.79
N TYR A 508 -3.63 -13.84 -19.82
CA TYR A 508 -5.06 -13.72 -19.56
C TYR A 508 -5.64 -12.58 -20.40
N ARG A 509 -6.87 -12.76 -20.88
CA ARG A 509 -7.68 -11.69 -21.49
C ARG A 509 -9.11 -11.84 -21.04
N HIS A 510 -9.70 -10.75 -20.55
CA HIS A 510 -11.11 -10.72 -20.21
C HIS A 510 -11.95 -10.91 -21.48
N MET A 511 -12.79 -11.95 -21.48
CA MET A 511 -13.77 -12.20 -22.53
C MET A 511 -15.15 -12.04 -21.92
N PRO A 512 -15.96 -11.06 -22.36
CA PRO A 512 -17.32 -10.94 -21.88
C PRO A 512 -18.09 -12.21 -22.24
N GLY A 513 -18.71 -12.82 -21.23
CA GLY A 513 -19.58 -13.99 -21.42
C GLY A 513 -20.89 -13.61 -22.15
N PRO A 514 -21.73 -14.60 -22.48
CA PRO A 514 -23.06 -14.32 -22.99
C PRO A 514 -23.88 -13.51 -21.96
N GLU A 515 -24.73 -12.61 -22.42
CA GLU A 515 -25.62 -11.86 -21.53
C GLU A 515 -26.60 -12.82 -20.82
N VAL A 516 -26.61 -12.77 -19.49
CA VAL A 516 -27.52 -13.56 -18.66
C VAL A 516 -28.63 -12.65 -18.15
N ARG A 517 -29.90 -12.99 -18.43
CA ARG A 517 -31.05 -12.29 -17.88
C ARG A 517 -31.38 -12.83 -16.49
N LEU A 518 -31.30 -11.97 -15.48
CA LEU A 518 -31.61 -12.28 -14.09
C LEU A 518 -33.01 -11.84 -13.67
N LEU A 519 -33.52 -10.76 -14.28
CA LEU A 519 -34.85 -10.22 -14.04
C LEU A 519 -35.64 -10.14 -15.33
N ASP A 520 -36.96 -10.34 -15.22
CA ASP A 520 -37.88 -9.97 -16.29
C ASP A 520 -37.73 -8.47 -16.61
N GLN A 521 -37.87 -8.13 -17.89
CA GLN A 521 -37.68 -6.76 -18.36
C GLN A 521 -38.72 -5.78 -17.77
N GLU A 522 -39.96 -6.23 -17.57
CA GLU A 522 -41.03 -5.41 -16.97
C GLU A 522 -40.74 -5.14 -15.49
N VAL A 523 -40.25 -6.14 -14.76
CA VAL A 523 -39.84 -6.00 -13.35
C VAL A 523 -38.68 -5.00 -13.23
N ALA A 524 -37.66 -5.12 -14.08
CA ALA A 524 -36.53 -4.20 -14.08
C ALA A 524 -36.95 -2.77 -14.43
N PHE A 525 -37.80 -2.59 -15.44
CA PHE A 525 -38.30 -1.26 -15.83
C PHE A 525 -39.13 -0.61 -14.72
N THR A 526 -40.02 -1.39 -14.10
CA THR A 526 -40.86 -0.94 -12.98
C THR A 526 -40.01 -0.52 -11.79
N MET A 527 -39.00 -1.32 -11.44
CA MET A 527 -38.07 -0.98 -10.36
C MET A 527 -37.23 0.26 -10.68
N ASN A 528 -36.79 0.41 -11.93
CA ASN A 528 -36.08 1.60 -12.36
C ASN A 528 -36.93 2.87 -12.18
N SER A 529 -38.23 2.84 -12.54
CA SER A 529 -39.16 3.95 -12.29
C SER A 529 -39.30 4.27 -10.80
N MET A 530 -39.44 3.25 -9.95
CA MET A 530 -39.50 3.42 -8.50
C MET A 530 -38.20 4.02 -7.93
N LEU A 531 -37.03 3.63 -8.43
CA LEU A 531 -35.72 4.17 -8.06
C LEU A 531 -35.55 5.64 -8.49
N GLN A 532 -36.06 6.02 -9.67
CA GLN A 532 -36.09 7.42 -10.12
C GLN A 532 -36.95 8.29 -9.18
N ASN A 533 -38.08 7.76 -8.70
CA ASN A 533 -38.94 8.48 -7.77
C ASN A 533 -38.30 8.71 -6.40
N THR A 534 -37.37 7.86 -5.96
CA THR A 534 -36.59 8.14 -4.73
C THR A 534 -35.77 9.44 -4.86
N VAL A 535 -35.28 9.75 -6.06
CA VAL A 535 -34.48 10.96 -6.34
C VAL A 535 -35.40 12.15 -6.61
N ALA A 536 -36.49 11.95 -7.36
CA ALA A 536 -37.40 13.03 -7.72
C ALA A 536 -38.19 13.58 -6.53
N THR A 537 -38.74 12.70 -5.68
CA THR A 537 -39.67 13.08 -4.60
C THR A 537 -39.35 12.44 -3.25
N GLY A 538 -38.43 11.48 -3.21
CA GLY A 538 -38.12 10.67 -2.04
C GLY A 538 -36.86 11.07 -1.26
N THR A 539 -36.26 10.09 -0.61
CA THR A 539 -35.10 10.28 0.29
C THR A 539 -33.79 10.62 -0.40
N ALA A 540 -33.68 10.39 -1.71
CA ALA A 540 -32.45 10.57 -2.49
C ALA A 540 -32.36 11.93 -3.21
N ARG A 541 -33.19 12.91 -2.85
CA ARG A 541 -33.29 14.21 -3.53
C ARG A 541 -31.96 14.97 -3.68
N ALA A 542 -31.01 14.76 -2.76
CA ALA A 542 -29.68 15.35 -2.87
C ALA A 542 -28.88 14.87 -4.10
N ALA A 543 -29.22 13.71 -4.67
CA ALA A 543 -28.59 13.15 -5.87
C ALA A 543 -29.21 13.66 -7.18
N LEU A 544 -30.17 14.60 -7.14
CA LEU A 544 -30.83 15.11 -8.34
C LEU A 544 -29.84 15.84 -9.26
N MET A 545 -29.86 15.43 -10.53
CA MET A 545 -29.07 15.97 -11.65
C MET A 545 -29.97 16.55 -12.74
N ASP A 546 -29.37 17.26 -13.70
CA ASP A 546 -30.04 17.83 -14.88
C ASP A 546 -30.33 16.80 -15.99
N PHE A 547 -29.83 15.57 -15.81
CA PHE A 547 -30.13 14.38 -16.62
C PHE A 547 -30.82 13.29 -15.79
N PRO A 548 -31.47 12.29 -16.42
CA PRO A 548 -32.14 11.20 -15.72
C PRO A 548 -31.18 10.42 -14.81
N VAL A 549 -31.59 10.25 -13.56
CA VAL A 549 -30.84 9.53 -12.53
C VAL A 549 -31.81 8.71 -11.68
N ALA A 550 -31.33 7.59 -11.16
CA ALA A 550 -32.06 6.73 -10.26
C ALA A 550 -31.13 6.25 -9.14
N GLY A 551 -31.67 5.91 -7.99
CA GLY A 551 -30.85 5.37 -6.90
C GLY A 551 -31.63 5.09 -5.65
N LYS A 552 -30.92 4.78 -4.56
CA LYS A 552 -31.50 4.54 -3.25
C LYS A 552 -30.52 4.90 -2.14
N THR A 553 -31.06 5.52 -1.09
CA THR A 553 -30.33 5.78 0.15
C THR A 553 -30.36 4.58 1.09
N GLY A 554 -29.23 4.31 1.73
CA GLY A 554 -29.08 3.42 2.88
C GLY A 554 -28.66 4.19 4.13
N THR A 555 -29.32 3.94 5.26
CA THR A 555 -28.93 4.46 6.57
C THR A 555 -29.21 3.37 7.60
N THR A 556 -28.25 3.04 8.45
CA THR A 556 -28.47 2.10 9.55
C THR A 556 -29.19 2.77 10.71
N GLN A 557 -29.96 2.00 11.50
CA GLN A 557 -30.79 2.55 12.59
C GLN A 557 -29.99 3.33 13.65
N ASN A 558 -28.71 2.96 13.85
CA ASN A 558 -27.81 3.61 14.81
C ASN A 558 -26.85 4.63 14.16
N TYR A 559 -27.09 5.03 12.91
CA TYR A 559 -26.24 5.99 12.17
C TYR A 559 -24.77 5.56 12.06
N LYS A 560 -24.51 4.25 12.03
CA LYS A 560 -23.13 3.73 11.90
C LYS A 560 -22.65 3.82 10.45
N ASP A 561 -23.57 3.60 9.51
CA ASP A 561 -23.29 3.52 8.09
C ASP A 561 -24.34 4.32 7.32
N ALA A 562 -23.85 5.09 6.35
CA ALA A 562 -24.66 5.83 5.40
C ALA A 562 -24.19 5.49 3.99
N LEU A 563 -25.13 5.12 3.13
CA LEU A 563 -24.86 4.72 1.75
C LEU A 563 -25.76 5.43 0.76
N PHE A 564 -25.26 5.61 -0.45
CA PHE A 564 -26.08 5.91 -1.61
C PHE A 564 -25.57 5.09 -2.79
N VAL A 565 -26.47 4.35 -3.43
CA VAL A 565 -26.18 3.62 -4.67
C VAL A 565 -27.12 4.16 -5.74
N GLY A 566 -26.56 4.59 -6.86
CA GLY A 566 -27.33 5.21 -7.93
C GLY A 566 -26.61 5.21 -9.26
N TYR A 567 -27.36 5.45 -10.33
CA TYR A 567 -26.88 5.39 -11.70
C TYR A 567 -27.49 6.47 -12.59
N GLY A 568 -26.78 6.79 -13.68
CA GLY A 568 -27.13 7.75 -14.72
C GLY A 568 -25.96 7.93 -15.69
N LYS A 569 -26.22 8.41 -16.92
CA LYS A 569 -25.21 8.50 -18.01
C LYS A 569 -24.38 7.22 -18.15
N ASP A 570 -25.04 6.07 -18.21
CA ASP A 570 -24.42 4.76 -18.41
C ASP A 570 -23.39 4.33 -17.33
N MET A 571 -23.43 4.99 -16.15
CA MET A 571 -22.58 4.68 -15.02
C MET A 571 -23.39 4.32 -13.78
N ILE A 572 -22.88 3.39 -12.97
CA ILE A 572 -23.42 2.99 -11.68
C ILE A 572 -22.37 3.25 -10.61
N ASN A 573 -22.77 3.96 -9.55
CA ASN A 573 -21.84 4.28 -8.48
C ASN A 573 -22.44 3.99 -7.10
N GLY A 574 -21.66 3.34 -6.27
CA GLY A 574 -21.94 3.12 -4.86
C GLY A 574 -21.02 3.97 -4.01
N VAL A 575 -21.60 4.65 -3.02
CA VAL A 575 -20.86 5.44 -2.04
C VAL A 575 -21.25 4.99 -0.64
N TRP A 576 -20.25 4.74 0.19
CA TRP A 576 -20.41 4.49 1.63
C TRP A 576 -19.64 5.55 2.42
N VAL A 577 -20.19 5.95 3.56
CA VAL A 577 -19.53 6.78 4.58
C VAL A 577 -19.80 6.14 5.94
N GLY A 578 -18.76 6.02 6.76
CA GLY A 578 -18.82 5.36 8.06
C GLY A 578 -17.54 5.53 8.88
N LYS A 579 -17.49 4.92 10.06
CA LYS A 579 -16.30 4.86 10.91
C LYS A 579 -15.86 3.41 11.11
N ASP A 580 -14.55 3.18 11.18
CA ASP A 580 -14.03 1.81 11.30
C ASP A 580 -14.45 1.12 12.58
N ASP A 581 -14.40 1.86 13.69
CA ASP A 581 -14.84 1.43 15.02
C ASP A 581 -16.37 1.29 15.15
N SER A 582 -17.12 1.55 14.06
CA SER A 582 -18.57 1.48 14.01
C SER A 582 -19.28 2.38 15.02
N THR A 583 -18.63 3.47 15.45
CA THR A 583 -19.25 4.51 16.26
C THR A 583 -20.24 5.33 15.44
N ALA A 584 -21.31 5.79 16.09
CA ALA A 584 -22.41 6.46 15.42
C ALA A 584 -22.03 7.85 14.89
N MET A 585 -22.38 8.12 13.64
CA MET A 585 -22.28 9.42 12.98
C MET A 585 -23.64 10.13 13.00
N LYS A 586 -24.06 10.62 14.17
CA LYS A 586 -25.39 11.22 14.37
C LYS A 586 -25.69 12.28 13.30
N GLY A 587 -26.84 12.16 12.64
CA GLY A 587 -27.29 13.09 11.59
C GLY A 587 -26.58 12.92 10.24
N VAL A 588 -25.78 11.87 10.05
CA VAL A 588 -25.26 11.45 8.75
C VAL A 588 -26.15 10.35 8.20
N THR A 589 -26.79 10.61 7.06
CA THR A 589 -27.74 9.69 6.40
C THR A 589 -27.33 9.47 4.95
N GLY A 590 -27.87 8.43 4.32
CA GLY A 590 -27.61 8.15 2.90
C GLY A 590 -27.98 9.30 1.96
N GLY A 591 -29.04 10.04 2.27
CA GLY A 591 -29.45 11.25 1.52
C GLY A 591 -28.61 12.50 1.83
N GLY A 592 -27.67 12.40 2.78
CA GLY A 592 -26.73 13.45 3.15
C GLY A 592 -25.39 13.26 2.46
N ALA A 593 -24.35 12.90 3.24
CA ALA A 593 -22.98 12.85 2.75
C ALA A 593 -22.77 11.92 1.54
N PRO A 594 -23.24 10.65 1.54
CA PRO A 594 -23.04 9.74 0.40
C PRO A 594 -23.70 10.24 -0.90
N ALA A 595 -24.95 10.70 -0.85
CA ALA A 595 -25.64 11.25 -2.02
C ALA A 595 -24.96 12.53 -2.57
N ASN A 596 -24.40 13.38 -1.70
CA ASN A 596 -23.64 14.56 -2.13
C ASN A 596 -22.29 14.19 -2.75
N ILE A 597 -21.57 13.20 -2.20
CA ILE A 597 -20.35 12.67 -2.82
C ILE A 597 -20.67 12.12 -4.20
N TRP A 598 -21.71 11.29 -4.32
CA TRP A 598 -22.17 10.73 -5.59
C TRP A 598 -22.51 11.82 -6.60
N LYS A 599 -23.26 12.84 -6.18
CA LYS A 599 -23.63 13.98 -7.03
C LYS A 599 -22.41 14.77 -7.50
N ASN A 600 -21.48 15.08 -6.59
CA ASN A 600 -20.24 15.78 -6.94
C ASN A 600 -19.41 14.98 -7.94
N PHE A 601 -19.28 13.67 -7.73
CA PHE A 601 -18.57 12.78 -8.66
C PHE A 601 -19.23 12.76 -10.05
N MET A 602 -20.55 12.51 -10.10
CA MET A 602 -21.30 12.48 -11.36
C MET A 602 -21.26 13.82 -12.09
N TYR A 603 -21.30 14.94 -11.38
CA TYR A 603 -21.18 16.25 -11.99
C TYR A 603 -19.80 16.47 -12.61
N ARG A 604 -18.72 16.11 -11.90
CA ARG A 604 -17.33 16.19 -12.40
C ARG A 604 -17.16 15.39 -13.68
N VAL A 605 -17.58 14.13 -13.66
CA VAL A 605 -17.53 13.24 -14.83
C VAL A 605 -18.36 13.80 -15.98
N SER A 606 -19.60 14.22 -15.70
CA SER A 606 -20.53 14.67 -16.73
C SER A 606 -20.11 15.96 -17.44
N THR A 607 -19.26 16.78 -16.82
CA THR A 607 -18.77 18.06 -17.33
C THR A 607 -17.31 18.01 -17.78
N GLY A 608 -16.59 16.93 -17.47
CA GLY A 608 -15.14 16.82 -17.67
C GLY A 608 -14.32 17.78 -16.78
N ARG A 609 -14.91 18.36 -15.72
CA ARG A 609 -14.23 19.33 -14.84
C ARG A 609 -13.89 18.72 -13.49
N ASN A 610 -12.65 18.92 -13.02
CA ASN A 610 -12.17 18.35 -11.75
C ASN A 610 -11.63 19.36 -10.72
N ASP A 611 -12.13 20.59 -10.72
CA ASP A 611 -11.70 21.61 -9.75
C ASP A 611 -12.17 21.27 -8.31
N VAL A 612 -11.28 21.27 -7.32
CA VAL A 612 -11.60 20.95 -5.92
C VAL A 612 -12.64 21.92 -5.33
N THR A 613 -12.70 23.14 -5.86
CA THR A 613 -13.66 24.19 -5.47
C THR A 613 -15.01 24.12 -6.19
N LEU A 614 -15.17 23.19 -7.14
CA LEU A 614 -16.38 23.08 -7.96
C LEU A 614 -17.63 22.89 -7.09
N GLU A 615 -18.50 23.91 -7.05
CA GLU A 615 -19.81 23.80 -6.44
C GLU A 615 -20.78 23.14 -7.42
N THR A 616 -21.36 22.01 -7.03
CA THR A 616 -22.39 21.35 -7.82
C THR A 616 -23.70 22.14 -7.70
N PRO A 617 -24.30 22.58 -8.81
CA PRO A 617 -25.51 23.41 -8.75
C PRO A 617 -26.69 22.68 -8.09
N ASN A 618 -27.52 23.45 -7.39
CA ASN A 618 -28.81 22.97 -6.91
C ASN A 618 -29.75 22.84 -8.10
N VAL A 619 -30.14 21.60 -8.43
CA VAL A 619 -31.12 21.33 -9.48
C VAL A 619 -32.50 21.34 -8.85
N THR A 620 -33.43 22.09 -9.42
CA THR A 620 -34.85 22.02 -9.08
C THR A 620 -35.51 20.89 -9.88
N PRO A 621 -36.42 20.09 -9.28
CA PRO A 621 -37.14 19.06 -10.03
C PRO A 621 -37.87 19.68 -11.22
N ARG A 622 -37.68 19.12 -12.42
CA ARG A 622 -38.56 19.47 -13.55
C ARG A 622 -39.99 19.13 -13.13
N SER A 623 -40.92 20.06 -13.31
CA SER A 623 -42.35 19.75 -13.17
C SER A 623 -42.66 18.52 -14.03
N LYS A 624 -43.37 17.54 -13.47
CA LYS A 624 -43.80 16.34 -14.21
C LYS A 624 -44.34 16.78 -15.58
N PRO A 625 -43.95 16.15 -16.70
CA PRO A 625 -44.71 16.32 -17.92
C PRO A 625 -46.16 15.93 -17.59
N VAL A 626 -47.10 16.80 -17.92
CA VAL A 626 -48.51 16.43 -17.94
C VAL A 626 -48.65 15.39 -19.04
N GLN A 627 -48.82 14.11 -18.68
CA GLN A 627 -49.41 13.07 -19.51
C GLN A 627 -50.40 12.29 -18.68
#